data_AF-A0A520IDH0-F1
#
_entry.id   AF-A0A520IDH0-F1
#
_cell.length_a   1.000
_cell.length_b   1.000
_cell.length_c   1.000
_cell.angle_alpha   90.00
_cell.angle_beta   90.00
_cell.angle_gamma   90.00
#
_symmetry.space_group_name_H-M   'P 1'
#
loop_
_entity.id
_entity.type
_entity.pdbx_description
1 polymer ?
#
loop_
_entity_poly.entity_id
_entity_poly.type
_entity_poly.pdbx_seq_one_letter_code
_entity_poly.pdbx_strand_id
1 'polypeptide(L)'
;MELMLCAPGEPVELRREPKNPHDANAVAVFSGRGVQMGYLSAERAPLIGRRMQEEEYVAIFQALVGSYGYVRIRFGGGAPTLPDPEAPTPPRSGPASFDPDTFYPDPEGPEWGA
;
A
#
# COMPACT_ATOMS: atom_id res chain seq x y z
N MET A 1 10.44 -6.25 19.47
CA MET A 1 9.11 -6.04 18.84
C MET A 1 9.10 -6.85 17.55
N GLU A 2 8.10 -7.70 17.33
CA GLU A 2 8.07 -8.69 16.23
C GLU A 2 8.31 -8.07 14.84
N LEU A 3 7.86 -6.83 14.63
CA LEU A 3 8.11 -6.05 13.41
C LEU A 3 9.60 -5.97 13.01
N MET A 4 10.52 -6.00 13.97
CA MET A 4 11.98 -5.97 13.71
C MET A 4 12.55 -7.35 13.36
N LEU A 5 11.77 -8.43 13.57
CA LEU A 5 12.17 -9.81 13.35
C LEU A 5 11.53 -10.41 12.08
N CYS A 6 10.59 -9.71 11.45
CA CYS A 6 10.00 -10.12 10.18
C CYS A 6 10.90 -9.70 9.01
N ALA A 7 11.27 -10.67 8.18
CA ALA A 7 11.95 -10.42 6.92
C ALA A 7 10.95 -10.03 5.81
N PRO A 8 11.31 -9.12 4.89
CA PRO A 8 10.55 -8.87 3.68
C PRO A 8 10.18 -10.18 2.97
N GLY A 9 8.89 -10.33 2.65
CA GLY A 9 8.33 -11.51 1.99
C GLY A 9 7.74 -12.55 2.95
N GLU A 10 7.99 -12.44 4.26
CA GLU A 10 7.36 -13.37 5.21
C GLU A 10 5.83 -13.22 5.20
N PRO A 11 5.08 -14.35 5.26
CA PRO A 11 3.63 -14.31 5.29
C PRO A 11 3.12 -13.64 6.57
N VAL A 12 2.04 -12.88 6.43
CA VAL A 12 1.34 -12.24 7.54
C VAL A 12 -0.14 -12.61 7.50
N GLU A 13 -0.74 -12.75 8.66
CA GLU A 13 -2.15 -13.07 8.81
C GLU A 13 -2.94 -11.81 9.16
N LEU A 14 -4.09 -11.62 8.52
CA LEU A 14 -4.99 -10.50 8.78
C LEU A 14 -6.25 -10.99 9.48
N ARG A 15 -6.60 -10.38 10.61
CA ARG A 15 -7.80 -10.72 11.39
C ARG A 15 -8.68 -9.50 11.59
N ARG A 16 -9.94 -9.59 11.17
CA ARG A 16 -10.93 -8.55 11.47
C ARG A 16 -11.36 -8.62 12.93
N GLU A 17 -11.53 -7.47 13.55
CA GLU A 17 -12.02 -7.34 14.92
C GLU A 17 -13.30 -6.48 14.98
N PRO A 18 -14.45 -6.99 14.51
CA PRO A 18 -15.70 -6.22 14.49
C PRO A 18 -16.23 -5.82 15.88
N LYS A 19 -15.70 -6.43 16.95
CA LYS A 19 -16.04 -6.14 18.34
C LYS A 19 -14.98 -5.27 19.03
N ASN A 20 -14.00 -4.75 18.30
CA ASN A 20 -12.98 -3.89 18.87
C ASN A 20 -13.65 -2.59 19.41
N PRO A 21 -13.38 -2.20 20.66
CA PRO A 21 -14.06 -1.07 21.30
C PRO A 21 -13.71 0.29 20.68
N HIS A 22 -12.61 0.38 19.94
CA HIS A 22 -12.13 1.63 19.34
C HIS A 22 -12.57 1.78 17.88
N ASP A 23 -12.55 0.68 17.11
CA ASP A 23 -12.90 0.68 15.69
C ASP A 23 -13.46 -0.68 15.25
N ALA A 24 -14.75 -0.75 14.91
CA ALA A 24 -15.38 -1.97 14.40
C ALA A 24 -14.83 -2.42 13.03
N ASN A 25 -14.07 -1.58 12.34
CA ASN A 25 -13.38 -1.94 11.10
C ASN A 25 -11.95 -2.41 11.32
N ALA A 26 -11.46 -2.45 12.56
CA ALA A 26 -10.08 -2.80 12.87
C ALA A 26 -9.68 -4.14 12.23
N VAL A 27 -8.49 -4.15 11.61
CA VAL A 27 -7.86 -5.34 11.06
C VAL A 27 -6.49 -5.48 11.70
N ALA A 28 -6.36 -6.46 12.58
CA ALA A 28 -5.11 -6.82 13.23
C ALA A 28 -4.20 -7.61 12.27
N VAL A 29 -2.90 -7.37 12.37
CA VAL A 29 -1.86 -8.02 11.57
C VAL A 29 -1.00 -8.88 12.48
N PHE A 30 -0.85 -10.15 12.13
CA PHE A 30 -0.05 -11.14 12.85
C PHE A 30 1.10 -11.65 11.98
N SER A 31 2.26 -11.93 12.57
CA SER A 31 3.35 -12.62 11.87
C SER A 31 2.97 -14.09 11.63
N GLY A 32 3.71 -14.78 10.75
CA GLY A 32 3.56 -16.23 10.55
C GLY A 32 3.79 -17.07 11.81
N ARG A 33 4.32 -16.47 12.89
CA ARG A 33 4.50 -17.09 14.21
C ARG A 33 3.32 -16.84 15.16
N GLY A 34 2.27 -16.16 14.70
CA GLY A 34 1.09 -15.84 15.49
C GLY A 34 1.26 -14.65 16.44
N VAL A 35 2.33 -13.87 16.30
CA VAL A 35 2.57 -12.69 17.15
C VAL A 35 1.94 -11.46 16.50
N GLN A 36 1.13 -10.72 17.27
CA GLN A 36 0.50 -9.49 16.77
C GLN A 36 1.55 -8.42 16.54
N MET A 37 1.61 -7.91 15.31
CA MET A 37 2.52 -6.84 14.90
C MET A 37 1.87 -5.46 15.02
N GLY A 38 0.54 -5.39 14.91
CA GLY A 38 -0.22 -4.15 15.01
C GLY A 38 -1.56 -4.24 14.29
N TYR A 39 -2.02 -3.10 13.79
CA TYR A 39 -3.25 -2.95 13.01
C TYR A 39 -2.95 -2.30 11.67
N LEU A 40 -3.78 -2.59 10.66
CA LEU A 40 -3.82 -1.77 9.45
C LEU A 40 -4.24 -0.34 9.81
N SER A 41 -3.83 0.63 8.99
CA SER A 41 -4.28 2.01 9.18
C SER A 41 -5.81 2.09 9.11
N ALA A 42 -6.41 2.83 10.03
CA ALA A 42 -7.87 2.96 10.14
C ALA A 42 -8.52 3.42 8.83
N GLU A 43 -7.83 4.25 8.04
CA GLU A 43 -8.28 4.70 6.72
C GLU A 43 -8.46 3.54 5.71
N ARG A 44 -7.64 2.48 5.82
CA ARG A 44 -7.64 1.35 4.88
C ARG A 44 -8.42 0.15 5.41
N ALA A 45 -8.56 0.03 6.72
CA ALA A 45 -9.16 -1.12 7.39
C ALA A 45 -10.59 -1.47 6.90
N PRO A 46 -11.51 -0.50 6.64
CA PRO A 46 -12.85 -0.80 6.14
C PRO A 46 -12.83 -1.46 4.75
N LEU A 47 -12.08 -0.89 3.81
CA LEU A 47 -12.00 -1.38 2.43
C LEU A 47 -11.32 -2.75 2.39
N ILE A 48 -10.16 -2.88 3.04
CA ILE A 48 -9.40 -4.13 3.08
C ILE A 48 -10.21 -5.22 3.77
N GLY A 49 -10.81 -4.91 4.93
CA GLY A 49 -11.62 -5.85 5.66
C GLY A 49 -12.83 -6.32 4.85
N ARG A 50 -13.46 -5.46 4.05
CA ARG A 50 -14.57 -5.86 3.17
C ARG A 50 -14.07 -6.85 2.11
N ARG A 51 -12.99 -6.54 1.40
CA ARG A 51 -12.45 -7.42 0.36
C ARG A 51 -11.98 -8.78 0.89
N MET A 52 -11.43 -8.82 2.11
CA MET A 52 -11.07 -10.08 2.77
C MET A 52 -12.25 -11.05 2.95
N GLN A 53 -13.50 -10.54 2.98
CA GLN A 53 -14.70 -11.38 3.06
C GLN A 53 -15.24 -11.78 1.68
N GLU A 54 -14.94 -11.01 0.64
CA GLU A 54 -15.46 -11.20 -0.72
C GLU A 54 -14.59 -12.17 -1.53
N GLU A 55 -13.27 -12.22 -1.29
CA GLU A 55 -12.34 -13.00 -2.10
C GLU A 55 -11.14 -13.53 -1.31
N GLU A 56 -10.48 -14.55 -1.86
CA GLU A 56 -9.22 -15.06 -1.32
C GLU A 56 -8.12 -13.98 -1.40
N TYR A 57 -7.30 -13.91 -0.35
CA TYR A 57 -6.21 -12.96 -0.26
C TYR A 57 -4.93 -13.62 0.25
N VAL A 58 -3.80 -13.04 -0.13
CA VAL A 58 -2.48 -13.37 0.42
C VAL A 58 -1.81 -12.08 0.86
N ALA A 59 -1.28 -12.07 2.08
CA ALA A 59 -0.59 -10.92 2.64
C ALA A 59 0.84 -11.28 3.04
N ILE A 60 1.78 -10.40 2.72
CA ILE A 60 3.20 -10.53 3.07
C ILE A 60 3.71 -9.25 3.74
N PHE A 61 4.69 -9.40 4.61
CA PHE A 61 5.45 -8.28 5.14
C PHE A 61 6.33 -7.70 4.03
N GLN A 62 6.27 -6.39 3.80
CA GLN A 62 7.08 -5.74 2.76
C GLN A 62 8.36 -5.16 3.35
N ALA A 63 8.23 -4.30 4.36
CA ALA A 63 9.37 -3.61 4.97
C ALA A 63 8.97 -2.91 6.27
N LEU A 64 9.97 -2.62 7.09
CA LEU A 64 9.89 -1.64 8.16
C LEU A 64 10.49 -0.32 7.66
N VAL A 65 9.71 0.76 7.64
CA VAL A 65 10.18 2.10 7.27
C VAL A 65 9.94 3.04 8.43
N GLY A 66 11.02 3.48 9.08
CA GLY A 66 10.93 4.19 10.36
C GLY A 66 10.26 3.33 11.43
N SER A 67 9.16 3.82 12.00
CA SER A 67 8.36 3.09 12.99
C SER A 67 7.17 2.30 12.38
N TYR A 68 6.99 2.35 11.06
CA TYR A 68 5.81 1.79 10.40
C TYR A 68 6.14 0.51 9.63
N GLY A 69 5.38 -0.54 9.89
CA GLY A 69 5.39 -1.76 9.10
C GLY A 69 4.52 -1.60 7.85
N TYR A 70 5.06 -1.98 6.71
CA TYR A 70 4.34 -2.05 5.43
C TYR A 70 4.02 -3.50 5.12
N VAL A 71 2.77 -3.78 4.80
CA VAL A 71 2.31 -5.08 4.31
C VAL A 71 1.77 -4.93 2.90
N ARG A 72 1.97 -5.96 2.09
CA ARG A 72 1.46 -6.05 0.73
C ARG A 72 0.39 -7.13 0.69
N ILE A 73 -0.79 -6.77 0.20
CA ILE A 73 -1.96 -7.65 0.15
C ILE A 73 -2.35 -7.81 -1.31
N ARG A 74 -2.46 -9.05 -1.75
CA ARG A 74 -3.00 -9.40 -3.06
C ARG A 74 -4.35 -10.06 -2.85
N PHE A 75 -5.34 -9.60 -3.60
CA PHE A 75 -6.68 -10.17 -3.64
C PHE A 75 -6.89 -10.93 -4.97
N GLY A 76 -7.74 -11.95 -4.96
CA GLY A 76 -8.03 -12.77 -6.14
C GLY A 76 -7.04 -13.91 -6.37
N GLY A 77 -6.30 -14.31 -5.34
CA GLY A 77 -5.36 -15.43 -5.37
C GLY A 77 -3.95 -15.12 -5.92
N GLY A 78 -3.05 -16.08 -5.68
CA GLY A 78 -1.64 -16.01 -6.04
C GLY A 78 -0.78 -15.23 -5.03
N ALA A 79 0.54 -15.53 -5.02
CA ALA A 79 1.48 -14.86 -4.12
C ALA A 79 1.75 -13.41 -4.56
N PRO A 80 1.77 -12.42 -3.64
CA PRO A 80 2.23 -11.09 -3.97
C PRO A 80 3.72 -11.11 -4.29
N THR A 81 4.13 -10.36 -5.31
CA THR A 81 5.55 -10.12 -5.57
C THR A 81 6.02 -8.88 -4.81
N LEU A 82 7.22 -8.97 -4.25
CA LEU A 82 7.92 -7.81 -3.71
C LEU A 82 8.50 -6.98 -4.87
N PRO A 83 8.50 -5.64 -4.76
CA PRO A 83 9.26 -4.82 -5.69
C PRO A 83 10.76 -5.09 -5.51
N ASP A 84 11.53 -5.00 -6.59
CA ASP A 84 12.98 -5.01 -6.52
C ASP A 84 13.46 -3.91 -5.57
N PRO A 85 14.26 -4.24 -4.53
CA PRO A 85 14.71 -3.25 -3.54
C PRO A 85 15.61 -2.17 -4.15
N GLU A 86 16.24 -2.45 -5.30
CA GLU A 86 17.08 -1.50 -6.06
C GLU A 86 16.33 -0.76 -7.17
N ALA A 87 15.04 -1.02 -7.39
CA ALA A 87 14.30 -0.27 -8.39
C ALA A 87 14.29 1.22 -8.00
N PRO A 88 14.77 2.12 -8.88
CA PRO A 88 14.75 3.54 -8.58
C PRO A 88 13.32 3.95 -8.27
N THR A 89 13.11 4.57 -7.11
CA THR A 89 11.80 5.14 -6.77
C THR A 89 11.48 6.14 -7.88
N PRO A 90 10.41 5.95 -8.68
CA PRO A 90 10.07 6.94 -9.67
C PRO A 90 9.92 8.28 -8.94
N PRO A 91 10.52 9.37 -9.44
CA PRO A 91 10.37 10.66 -8.80
C PRO A 91 8.88 10.89 -8.62
N ARG A 92 8.47 11.17 -7.38
CA ARG A 92 7.11 11.63 -7.09
C ARG A 92 6.89 12.77 -8.08
N SER A 93 5.96 12.64 -9.01
CA SER A 93 5.56 13.76 -9.87
C SER A 93 5.01 14.84 -8.95
N GLY A 94 5.90 15.72 -8.48
CA GLY A 94 5.50 17.01 -7.94
C GLY A 94 4.80 17.79 -9.05
N PRO A 95 4.15 18.93 -8.74
CA PRO A 95 3.77 19.85 -9.79
C PRO A 95 5.03 20.11 -10.62
N ALA A 96 4.93 19.94 -11.94
CA ALA A 96 6.02 20.25 -12.86
C ALA A 96 6.58 21.60 -12.43
N SER A 97 7.89 21.65 -12.14
CA SER A 97 8.55 22.92 -11.86
C SER A 97 8.30 23.80 -13.08
N PHE A 98 7.48 24.84 -12.92
CA PHE A 98 7.26 25.81 -13.98
C PHE A 98 8.59 26.52 -14.18
N ASP A 99 9.30 26.13 -15.23
CA ASP A 99 10.54 26.75 -15.64
C ASP A 99 10.18 27.98 -16.51
N PRO A 100 10.38 29.21 -16.00
CA PRO A 100 9.95 30.42 -16.70
C PRO A 100 10.77 30.70 -17.97
N ASP A 101 11.91 30.03 -18.16
CA ASP A 101 12.77 30.15 -19.34
C ASP A 101 12.44 29.09 -20.40
N THR A 102 11.58 28.12 -20.07
CA THR A 102 11.10 27.11 -21.02
C THR A 102 10.04 27.72 -21.93
N PHE A 103 10.39 27.88 -23.20
CA PHE A 103 9.45 28.31 -24.24
C PHE A 103 8.44 27.18 -24.51
N TYR A 104 7.19 27.40 -24.10
CA TYR A 104 6.06 26.54 -24.43
C TYR A 104 5.32 27.14 -25.63
N PRO A 105 5.59 26.69 -26.87
CA PRO A 105 4.82 27.14 -28.00
C PRO A 105 3.36 26.71 -27.80
N ASP A 106 2.43 27.65 -27.95
CA ASP A 106 1.03 27.28 -28.03
C ASP A 106 0.84 26.26 -29.16
N PRO A 107 0.03 25.20 -28.94
CA PRO A 107 -0.32 24.30 -30.02
C PRO A 107 -0.94 25.12 -31.15
N GLU A 108 -0.53 24.89 -32.39
CA GLU A 108 -1.14 25.53 -33.56
C GLU A 108 -2.66 25.32 -33.48
N GLY A 109 -3.38 26.42 -33.30
CA GLY A 109 -4.84 26.40 -33.21
C GLY A 109 -5.43 25.84 -34.51
N PRO A 110 -6.63 25.24 -34.45
CA PRO A 110 -7.29 24.74 -35.65
C PRO A 110 -7.41 25.85 -36.71
N GLU A 111 -7.10 25.52 -37.96
CA GLU A 111 -7.27 26.37 -39.14
C GLU A 111 -8.75 26.70 -39.37
N TRP A 112 -9.29 27.69 -38.66
CA TRP A 112 -10.58 28.26 -39.05
C TRP A 112 -10.36 29.21 -40.23
N GLY A 113 -10.20 28.61 -41.41
CA GLY A 113 -10.29 29.26 -42.71
C GLY A 113 -11.75 29.61 -43.04
N ALA A 114 -11.91 30.82 -43.57
CA ALA A 114 -13.15 31.50 -43.94
C ALA A 114 -13.90 30.87 -45.12
#